data_AF-A0A450SJV0-F1
#
_entry.id   AF-A0A450SJV0-F1
#
_cell.length_a   1.000
_cell.length_b   1.000
_cell.length_c   1.000
_cell.angle_alpha   90.00
_cell.angle_beta   90.00
_cell.angle_gamma   90.00
#
_symmetry.space_group_name_H-M   'P 1'
#
loop_
_entity.id
_entity.type
_entity.pdbx_description
1 polymer ?
#
loop_
_entity_poly.entity_id
_entity_poly.type
_entity_poly.pdbx_seq_one_letter_code
_entity_poly.pdbx_strand_id
1 'polypeptide(L)' 'MTVPYRPLVAHPDKSIGDEAGNLIIHGDNLHALKALPPRYAGKVDCIFIETKT' A
#
# COMPACT_ATOMS: atom_id res chain seq x y z
N MET A 1 21.20 3.22 4.30
CA MET A 1 20.38 3.98 3.31
C MET A 1 18.92 3.93 3.76
N THR A 2 18.34 5.07 4.15
CA THR A 2 16.93 5.15 4.56
C THR A 2 16.09 5.65 3.38
N VAL A 3 15.12 4.86 2.92
CA VAL A 3 14.08 5.38 2.02
C VAL A 3 13.15 6.27 2.86
N PRO A 4 12.93 7.54 2.50
CA PRO A 4 12.07 8.46 3.25
C PRO A 4 10.63 7.95 3.32
N TYR A 5 9.94 8.29 4.41
CA TYR A 5 8.51 8.05 4.52
C TYR A 5 7.76 8.85 3.44
N ARG A 6 6.87 8.18 2.71
CA ARG A 6 5.97 8.81 1.74
C ARG A 6 4.52 8.45 2.13
N PRO A 7 3.64 9.44 2.38
CA PRO A 7 2.26 9.15 2.70
C PRO A 7 1.50 8.63 1.47
N LEU A 8 0.51 7.75 1.71
CA LEU A 8 -0.46 7.38 0.69
C LEU A 8 -1.41 8.55 0.44
N VAL A 9 -1.62 8.90 -0.83
CA VAL A 9 -2.54 9.95 -1.27
C VAL A 9 -3.70 9.29 -2.01
N ALA A 10 -4.93 9.54 -1.59
CA ALA A 10 -6.12 9.03 -2.26
C ALA A 10 -6.28 9.68 -3.62
N HIS A 11 -6.76 8.92 -4.61
CA HIS A 11 -7.16 9.42 -5.92
C HIS A 11 -8.69 9.38 -6.01
N PRO A 12 -9.40 10.51 -5.74
CA PRO A 12 -10.86 10.53 -5.66
C PRO A 12 -11.53 9.97 -6.92
N ASP A 13 -11.00 10.31 -8.09
CA ASP A 13 -11.54 9.89 -9.40
C ASP A 13 -11.42 8.37 -9.65
N LYS A 14 -10.56 7.67 -8.88
CA LYS A 14 -10.31 6.22 -8.99
C LYS A 14 -10.80 5.44 -7.77
N SER A 15 -11.30 6.14 -6.76
CA SER A 15 -11.87 5.53 -5.56
C SER A 15 -13.34 5.18 -5.80
N ILE A 16 -13.79 4.03 -5.31
CA ILE A 16 -15.15 3.54 -5.48
C ILE A 16 -15.66 3.06 -4.11
N GLY A 17 -16.88 3.47 -3.76
CA GLY A 17 -17.56 3.11 -2.52
C GLY A 17 -17.20 4.01 -1.33
N ASP A 18 -18.10 4.05 -0.35
CA ASP A 18 -17.97 4.89 0.85
C ASP A 18 -17.07 4.26 1.93
N GLU A 19 -16.96 2.92 1.94
CA GLU A 19 -16.12 2.15 2.85
C GLU A 19 -15.13 1.28 2.06
N ALA A 20 -13.90 1.77 1.92
CA ALA A 20 -12.84 1.05 1.23
C ALA A 20 -12.26 -0.07 2.13
N GLY A 21 -12.88 -1.25 2.11
CA GLY A 21 -12.30 -2.46 2.72
C GLY A 21 -11.05 -2.97 1.99
N ASN A 22 -10.87 -2.56 0.73
CA ASN A 22 -9.74 -2.93 -0.12
C ASN A 22 -8.92 -1.69 -0.52
N LEU A 23 -7.62 -1.87 -0.70
CA LEU A 23 -6.68 -0.81 -1.07
C LEU A 23 -5.86 -1.23 -2.29
N ILE A 24 -5.89 -0.40 -3.35
CA ILE A 24 -5.02 -0.55 -4.51
C ILE A 24 -4.01 0.60 -4.47
N ILE A 25 -2.72 0.27 -4.52
CA ILE A 25 -1.63 1.26 -4.48
C ILE A 25 -0.93 1.26 -5.83
N HIS A 26 -0.78 2.46 -6.41
CA HIS A 26 -0.03 2.64 -7.65
C HIS A 26 1.34 3.24 -7.35
N GLY A 27 2.40 2.62 -7.85
CA GLY A 27 3.78 3.09 -7.71
C GLY A 27 4.77 1.96 -7.45
N ASP A 28 5.97 2.36 -7.04
CA ASP A 28 7.04 1.44 -6.65
C ASP A 28 6.69 0.68 -5.35
N ASN A 29 6.98 -0.63 -5.34
CA ASN A 29 6.58 -1.51 -4.25
C ASN A 29 7.31 -1.19 -2.93
N LEU A 30 8.58 -0.79 -2.96
CA LEU A 30 9.36 -0.49 -1.77
C LEU A 30 8.83 0.78 -1.09
N HIS A 31 8.45 1.79 -1.88
CA HIS A 31 7.80 2.98 -1.36
C HIS A 31 6.40 2.68 -0.80
N ALA A 32 5.61 1.86 -1.51
CA ALA A 32 4.28 1.45 -1.06
C ALA A 32 4.35 0.71 0.28
N LEU A 33 5.20 -0.31 0.39
CA LEU A 33 5.36 -1.11 1.61
C LEU A 33 5.82 -0.28 2.80
N LYS A 34 6.61 0.78 2.60
CA LYS A 34 7.03 1.70 3.66
C LYS A 34 5.96 2.69 4.11
N ALA A 35 4.93 2.90 3.31
CA ALA A 35 3.80 3.77 3.66
C ALA A 35 2.74 3.06 4.52
N LEU A 36 2.72 1.72 4.50
CA LEU A 36 1.74 0.87 5.19
C LEU A 36 1.90 0.72 6.73
N PRO A 37 3.11 0.77 7.34
CA PRO A 37 3.28 0.44 8.76
C PRO A 37 2.37 1.21 9.73
N PRO A 38 2.12 2.53 9.58
CA PRO A 38 1.23 3.25 10.48
C PRO A 38 -0.19 2.68 10.59
N ARG A 39 -0.66 1.96 9.56
CA ARG A 39 -2.03 1.42 9.51
C ARG A 39 -2.09 -0.10 9.60
N TYR A 40 -1.12 -0.80 9.01
CA TYR A 40 -1.16 -2.24 8.74
C TYR A 40 -0.03 -3.06 9.40
N ALA A 41 0.89 -2.44 10.13
CA ALA A 41 1.94 -3.19 10.85
C ALA A 41 1.32 -4.20 11.83
N GLY A 42 1.74 -5.47 11.74
CA GLY A 42 1.24 -6.56 12.57
C GLY A 42 -0.21 -6.99 12.29
N LYS A 43 -0.83 -6.52 11.20
CA LYS A 43 -2.23 -6.83 10.82
C LYS A 43 -2.38 -7.63 9.52
N VAL A 44 -1.28 -8.13 8.96
CA VAL A 44 -1.28 -8.85 7.68
C VAL A 44 -1.10 -10.33 7.94
N ASP A 45 -2.12 -11.13 7.61
CA ASP A 45 -2.11 -12.58 7.84
C ASP A 45 -1.34 -13.34 6.75
N CYS A 46 -1.39 -12.87 5.51
CA CYS A 46 -0.77 -13.54 4.36
C CYS A 46 -0.25 -12.52 3.34
N ILE A 47 0.88 -12.83 2.71
CA ILE A 47 1.49 -12.05 1.64
C ILE A 47 1.75 -12.99 0.46
N PHE A 48 1.22 -12.63 -0.71
CA PHE A 48 1.47 -13.33 -1.97
C PHE A 48 2.22 -12.41 -2.94
N ILE A 49 3.34 -12.87 -3.48
CA ILE A 49 4.18 -12.13 -4.44
C ILE A 49 4.57 -13.07 -5.57
N GLU A 50 4.24 -12.68 -6.80
CA GLU A 50 4.71 -13.37 -7.99
C GLU A 50 5.85 -12.58 -8.64
N THR A 51 7.06 -13.13 -8.62
CA THR A 51 8.22 -12.57 -9.30
C THR A 51 8.44 -13.31 -10.62
N LYS A 52 8.51 -12.60 -11.74
CA LYS A 52 8.90 -13.23 -13.02
C LYS A 52 10.34 -13.75 -12.91
N THR A 53 10.54 -15.02 -13.26
CA THR A 53 11.85 -15.65 -13.41
C THR A 53 12.54 -15.19 -14.69
#